data_AF-A0A2E9QZY6-F1
#
_entry.id   AF-A0A2E9QZY6-F1
#
_cell.length_a   1.000
_cell.length_b   1.000
_cell.length_c   1.000
_cell.angle_alpha   90.00
_cell.angle_beta   90.00
_cell.angle_gamma   90.00
#
_symmetry.space_group_name_H-M   'P 1'
#
loop_
_entity.id
_entity.type
_entity.pdbx_description
1 polymer ?
#
loop_
_entity_poly.entity_id
_entity_poly.type
_entity_poly.pdbx_seq_one_letter_code
_entity_poly.pdbx_strand_id
1 'polypeptide(L)'
;MNPLVFKTCGFKLSAVKVVSIADINSIRLGPPLTHCRISLPNYTFIKSPKRNHIYLYRSGKKYYVRHALDAKACGYGWRTARVLPQAFLDSIRSGDSGQLCRIRANWLIKSYKNPKIYAVIGGKRRHIVNPAVLRTCFKGHKVKSFVNQRILQRFPSGLPFTNCFREGALLKGSGPKVYVFMHGKKRHITNPAVFKACGYQWSQVRTYPNAVVGVTPTGTPLNSCKLKDGTLILNESRFGIYIIRNGKKHHVINAKKACRGKWGQALKFPVEFIKSIPRGSYISHCY
;
A
#
# COMPACT_ATOMS: atom_id res chain seq x y z
N MET A 1 -12.95 -13.22 51.79
CA MET A 1 -12.17 -13.00 50.54
C MET A 1 -13.08 -13.23 49.33
N ASN A 2 -13.00 -12.44 48.26
CA ASN A 2 -13.81 -12.67 47.06
C ASN A 2 -13.45 -14.05 46.44
N PRO A 3 -14.39 -15.00 46.26
CA PRO A 3 -14.11 -16.34 45.72
C PRO A 3 -13.39 -16.34 44.36
N LEU A 4 -13.59 -15.28 43.58
CA LEU A 4 -12.97 -15.09 42.29
C LEU A 4 -11.51 -14.64 42.42
N VAL A 5 -11.17 -13.82 43.42
CA VAL A 5 -9.77 -13.50 43.76
C VAL A 5 -9.07 -14.79 44.18
N PHE A 6 -9.66 -15.55 45.10
CA PHE A 6 -9.13 -16.82 45.58
C PHE A 6 -8.77 -17.79 44.44
N LYS A 7 -9.72 -18.06 43.52
CA LYS A 7 -9.46 -18.88 42.33
C LYS A 7 -8.43 -18.26 41.37
N THR A 8 -8.47 -16.94 41.16
CA THR A 8 -7.55 -16.26 40.22
C THR A 8 -6.09 -16.31 40.70
N CYS A 9 -5.88 -16.37 42.01
CA CYS A 9 -4.59 -16.51 42.66
C CYS A 9 -4.06 -17.95 42.68
N GLY A 10 -4.78 -18.90 42.09
CA GLY A 10 -4.38 -20.32 42.05
C GLY A 10 -4.84 -21.13 43.26
N PHE A 11 -5.56 -20.54 44.22
CA PHE A 11 -6.11 -21.29 45.35
C PHE A 11 -7.33 -22.10 44.91
N LYS A 12 -7.41 -23.35 45.38
CA LYS A 12 -8.54 -24.25 45.10
C LYS A 12 -9.50 -24.22 46.28
N LEU A 13 -10.80 -24.04 46.04
CA LEU A 13 -11.81 -24.09 47.12
C LEU A 13 -11.81 -25.46 47.82
N SER A 14 -11.47 -26.53 47.09
CA SER A 14 -11.28 -27.87 47.67
C SER A 14 -10.08 -27.99 48.62
N ALA A 15 -9.18 -27.01 48.65
CA ALA A 15 -8.05 -26.98 49.58
C ALA A 15 -8.36 -26.20 50.88
N VAL A 16 -9.57 -25.63 51.00
CA VAL A 16 -10.00 -24.93 52.22
C VAL A 16 -10.32 -25.97 53.29
N LYS A 17 -9.68 -25.85 54.45
CA LYS A 17 -9.97 -26.67 55.62
C LYS A 17 -10.81 -25.89 56.62
N VAL A 18 -11.79 -26.56 57.24
CA VAL A 18 -12.51 -26.01 58.40
C VAL A 18 -11.64 -26.26 59.63
N VAL A 19 -11.43 -25.23 60.44
CA VAL A 19 -10.62 -25.27 61.67
C VAL A 19 -11.38 -24.55 62.79
N SER A 20 -10.95 -24.74 64.04
CA SER A 20 -11.59 -24.06 65.18
C SER A 20 -11.27 -22.56 65.17
N ILE A 21 -12.12 -21.77 65.83
CA ILE A 21 -11.88 -20.32 65.98
C ILE A 21 -10.60 -20.04 66.79
N ALA A 22 -10.26 -20.93 67.73
CA ALA A 22 -9.03 -20.84 68.52
C ALA A 22 -7.79 -21.01 67.64
N ASP A 23 -7.80 -21.98 66.72
CA ASP A 23 -6.71 -22.19 65.76
C ASP A 23 -6.53 -20.98 64.86
N ILE A 24 -7.62 -20.39 64.34
CA ILE A 24 -7.56 -19.18 63.51
C ILE A 24 -6.95 -18.00 64.26
N ASN A 25 -7.38 -17.79 65.50
CA ASN A 25 -6.91 -16.66 66.31
C ASN A 25 -5.45 -16.83 66.78
N SER A 26 -4.93 -18.06 66.82
CA SER A 26 -3.52 -18.35 67.12
C SER A 26 -2.56 -18.00 65.98
N ILE A 27 -3.07 -17.79 64.76
CA ILE A 27 -2.27 -17.51 63.57
C ILE A 27 -2.04 -16.01 63.43
N ARG A 28 -0.77 -15.58 63.33
CA ARG A 28 -0.43 -14.20 62.98
C ARG A 28 -0.88 -13.89 61.55
N LEU A 29 -1.90 -13.07 61.41
CA LEU A 29 -2.39 -12.64 60.09
C LEU A 29 -1.33 -11.80 59.37
N GLY A 30 -1.01 -12.19 58.15
CA GLY A 30 -0.24 -11.37 57.22
C GLY A 30 -1.07 -10.22 56.65
N PRO A 31 -0.46 -9.27 55.91
CA PRO A 31 -1.21 -8.25 55.20
C PRO A 31 -2.23 -8.93 54.26
N PRO A 32 -3.43 -8.35 54.07
CA PRO A 32 -4.41 -8.91 53.16
C PRO A 32 -3.79 -9.08 51.77
N LEU A 33 -4.06 -10.20 51.12
CA LEU A 33 -3.69 -10.38 49.71
C LEU A 33 -4.48 -9.37 48.86
N THR A 34 -3.91 -8.18 48.69
CA THR A 34 -4.48 -7.09 47.89
C THR A 34 -4.30 -7.35 46.39
N HIS A 35 -3.22 -8.03 46.02
CA HIS A 35 -2.92 -8.44 44.65
C HIS A 35 -2.23 -9.79 44.63
N CYS A 36 -2.61 -10.64 43.67
CA CYS A 36 -1.84 -11.83 43.34
C CYS A 36 -0.88 -11.49 42.20
N ARG A 37 0.31 -12.11 42.19
CA ARG A 37 1.22 -12.05 41.03
C ARG A 37 0.60 -12.81 39.86
N ILE A 38 -0.37 -12.18 39.22
CA ILE A 38 -1.06 -12.70 38.06
C ILE A 38 -0.17 -12.41 36.86
N SER A 39 0.54 -13.44 36.40
CA SER A 39 1.22 -13.38 35.10
C SER A 39 0.17 -13.30 33.98
N LEU A 40 0.29 -12.28 33.14
CA LEU A 40 -0.51 -12.09 31.94
C LEU A 40 0.42 -12.13 30.72
N PRO A 41 0.37 -13.21 29.91
CA PRO A 41 1.04 -13.22 28.62
C PRO A 41 0.55 -12.08 27.74
N ASN A 42 1.44 -11.54 26.89
CA ASN A 42 1.03 -10.56 25.89
C ASN A 42 -0.05 -11.13 24.96
N TYR A 43 -0.99 -10.26 24.58
CA TYR A 43 -2.16 -10.58 23.77
C TYR A 43 -3.23 -11.45 24.46
N THR A 44 -3.20 -11.53 25.79
CA THR A 44 -4.27 -12.18 26.59
C THR A 44 -5.55 -11.34 26.58
N PHE A 45 -6.69 -11.96 26.31
CA PHE A 45 -7.99 -11.34 26.55
C PHE A 45 -8.40 -11.49 28.01
N ILE A 46 -8.80 -10.39 28.63
CA ILE A 46 -9.24 -10.34 30.03
C ILE A 46 -10.61 -9.66 30.11
N LYS A 47 -11.48 -10.13 31.01
CA LYS A 47 -12.82 -9.56 31.20
C LYS A 47 -13.15 -9.37 32.67
N SER A 48 -13.99 -8.37 32.95
CA SER A 48 -14.50 -8.12 34.30
C SER A 48 -15.62 -9.12 34.65
N PRO A 49 -15.71 -9.57 35.91
CA PRO A 49 -16.86 -10.34 36.39
C PRO A 49 -18.10 -9.45 36.63
N LYS A 50 -17.90 -8.14 36.83
CA LYS A 50 -18.98 -7.18 37.17
C LYS A 50 -19.55 -6.48 35.94
N ARG A 51 -18.72 -6.30 34.90
CA ARG A 51 -19.07 -5.59 33.66
C ARG A 51 -18.71 -6.48 32.49
N ASN A 52 -19.55 -6.54 31.46
CA ASN A 52 -19.26 -7.31 30.24
C ASN A 52 -18.20 -6.64 29.34
N HIS A 53 -17.24 -5.93 29.94
CA HIS A 53 -16.14 -5.28 29.24
C HIS A 53 -15.00 -6.27 29.03
N ILE A 54 -14.57 -6.36 27.77
CA ILE A 54 -13.44 -7.18 27.34
C ILE A 54 -12.26 -6.27 27.01
N TYR A 55 -11.07 -6.66 27.47
CA TYR A 55 -9.84 -5.95 27.22
C TYR A 55 -8.80 -6.88 26.60
N LEU A 56 -7.99 -6.36 25.70
CA LEU A 56 -6.74 -7.00 25.26
C LEU A 56 -5.60 -6.51 26.17
N TYR A 57 -4.91 -7.41 26.85
CA TYR A 57 -3.67 -7.11 27.55
C TYR A 57 -2.49 -7.18 26.59
N ARG A 58 -1.68 -6.11 26.52
CA ARG A 58 -0.45 -6.09 25.72
C ARG A 58 0.53 -5.07 26.30
N SER A 59 1.76 -5.51 26.56
CA SER A 59 2.88 -4.69 27.00
C SER A 59 2.54 -3.85 28.25
N GLY A 60 1.99 -4.50 29.27
CA GLY A 60 1.62 -3.85 30.55
C GLY A 60 0.37 -2.96 30.50
N LYS A 61 -0.32 -2.87 29.35
CA LYS A 61 -1.54 -2.06 29.19
C LYS A 61 -2.75 -2.93 28.86
N LYS A 62 -3.93 -2.49 29.30
CA LYS A 62 -5.23 -3.04 28.88
C LYS A 62 -5.86 -2.14 27.82
N TYR A 63 -6.30 -2.71 26.70
CA TYR A 63 -6.97 -1.99 25.62
C TYR A 63 -8.42 -2.40 25.57
N TYR A 64 -9.33 -1.45 25.80
CA TYR A 64 -10.76 -1.76 25.80
C TYR A 64 -11.24 -2.12 24.39
N VAL A 65 -11.85 -3.30 24.27
CA VAL A 65 -12.52 -3.79 23.07
C VAL A 65 -13.96 -3.28 23.08
N ARG A 66 -14.15 -2.06 22.56
CA ARG A 66 -15.49 -1.45 22.47
C ARG A 66 -16.44 -2.21 21.55
N HIS A 67 -15.89 -2.76 20.46
CA HIS A 67 -16.66 -3.46 19.45
C HIS A 67 -16.00 -4.78 19.10
N ALA A 68 -16.76 -5.87 19.22
CA ALA A 68 -16.38 -7.22 18.80
C ALA A 68 -15.86 -7.25 17.34
N LEU A 69 -16.49 -6.47 16.46
CA LEU A 69 -16.10 -6.37 15.05
C LEU A 69 -14.68 -5.83 14.86
N ASP A 70 -14.23 -4.88 15.68
CA ASP A 70 -12.86 -4.33 15.59
C ASP A 70 -11.82 -5.38 15.98
N ALA A 71 -12.06 -6.14 17.06
CA ALA A 71 -11.18 -7.23 17.46
C ALA A 71 -11.13 -8.33 16.39
N LYS A 72 -12.29 -8.71 15.82
CA LYS A 72 -12.36 -9.68 14.71
C LYS A 72 -11.58 -9.18 13.48
N ALA A 73 -11.73 -7.91 13.10
CA ALA A 73 -10.99 -7.30 12.00
C ALA A 73 -9.47 -7.36 12.22
N CYS A 74 -9.04 -7.34 13.48
CA CYS A 74 -7.64 -7.46 13.88
C CYS A 74 -7.14 -8.89 13.99
N GLY A 75 -7.99 -9.87 13.71
CA GLY A 75 -7.66 -11.29 13.75
C GLY A 75 -7.72 -11.89 15.14
N TYR A 76 -8.34 -11.20 16.10
CA TYR A 76 -8.44 -11.68 17.45
C TYR A 76 -9.77 -12.39 17.72
N GLY A 77 -9.73 -13.40 18.61
CA GLY A 77 -10.90 -14.03 19.22
C GLY A 77 -10.79 -13.98 20.74
N TRP A 78 -11.92 -13.82 21.43
CA TRP A 78 -11.98 -13.60 22.88
C TRP A 78 -12.85 -14.63 23.62
N ARG A 79 -13.18 -15.77 22.99
CA ARG A 79 -13.94 -16.85 23.62
C ARG A 79 -13.25 -17.38 24.89
N THR A 80 -11.92 -17.29 24.94
CA THR A 80 -11.06 -17.71 26.05
C THR A 80 -10.70 -16.56 27.00
N ALA A 81 -11.43 -15.44 26.96
CA ALA A 81 -11.13 -14.28 27.81
C ALA A 81 -11.15 -14.66 29.29
N ARG A 82 -10.02 -14.43 29.96
CA ARG A 82 -9.81 -14.77 31.36
C ARG A 82 -10.55 -13.78 32.26
N VAL A 83 -11.39 -14.28 33.16
CA VAL A 83 -12.09 -13.45 34.15
C VAL A 83 -11.12 -13.06 35.24
N LEU A 84 -10.97 -11.77 35.52
CA LEU A 84 -10.07 -11.26 36.56
C LEU A 84 -10.82 -10.30 37.49
N PRO A 85 -10.45 -10.24 38.78
CA PRO A 85 -11.05 -9.30 39.73
C PRO A 85 -11.01 -7.85 39.23
N GLN A 86 -12.07 -7.09 39.49
CA GLN A 86 -12.19 -5.71 39.03
C GLN A 86 -11.03 -4.83 39.52
N ALA A 87 -10.63 -4.95 40.79
CA ALA A 87 -9.49 -4.22 41.35
C ALA A 87 -8.17 -4.51 40.62
N PHE A 88 -7.96 -5.76 40.18
CA PHE A 88 -6.78 -6.10 39.37
C PHE A 88 -6.85 -5.45 37.98
N LEU A 89 -8.01 -5.50 37.32
CA LEU A 89 -8.18 -4.81 36.04
C LEU A 89 -7.90 -3.32 36.19
N ASP A 90 -8.39 -2.68 37.26
CA ASP A 90 -8.22 -1.24 37.51
C ASP A 90 -6.76 -0.84 37.79
N SER A 91 -5.96 -1.75 38.34
CA SER A 91 -4.51 -1.56 38.49
C SER A 91 -3.74 -1.56 37.16
N ILE A 92 -4.28 -2.14 36.09
CA ILE A 92 -3.62 -2.16 34.77
C ILE A 92 -3.91 -0.85 34.04
N ARG A 93 -2.85 -0.14 33.65
CA ARG A 93 -2.94 1.10 32.87
C ARG A 93 -3.74 0.87 31.58
N SER A 94 -4.72 1.74 31.32
CA SER A 94 -5.47 1.73 30.08
C SER A 94 -4.63 2.26 28.91
N GLY A 95 -4.63 1.54 27.80
CA GLY A 95 -4.12 2.00 26.52
C GLY A 95 -5.22 2.65 25.66
N ASP A 96 -4.84 3.46 24.68
CA ASP A 96 -5.79 4.03 23.73
C ASP A 96 -6.41 2.92 22.86
N SER A 97 -7.74 2.81 22.88
CA SER A 97 -8.50 1.85 22.07
C SER A 97 -8.27 2.01 20.56
N GLY A 98 -7.81 3.17 20.07
CA GLY A 98 -7.34 3.32 18.67
C GLY A 98 -6.10 2.47 18.36
N GLN A 99 -5.37 2.06 19.38
CA GLN A 99 -4.18 1.20 19.29
C GLN A 99 -4.47 -0.27 19.58
N LEU A 100 -5.75 -0.67 19.67
CA LEU A 100 -6.16 -2.06 19.87
C LEU A 100 -5.45 -3.01 18.88
N CYS A 101 -5.23 -2.54 17.66
CA CYS A 101 -4.72 -3.33 16.56
C CYS A 101 -3.29 -2.94 16.19
N ARG A 102 -2.46 -3.94 15.89
CA ARG A 102 -1.18 -3.72 15.21
C ARG A 102 -1.42 -3.75 13.70
N ILE A 103 -1.93 -2.64 13.17
CA ILE A 103 -2.19 -2.49 11.74
C ILE A 103 -0.85 -2.54 10.99
N ARG A 104 -0.76 -3.43 10.01
CA ARG A 104 0.45 -3.63 9.20
C ARG A 104 0.39 -2.79 7.93
N ALA A 105 1.56 -2.48 7.37
CA ALA A 105 1.66 -1.97 6.01
C ALA A 105 0.92 -2.93 5.05
N ASN A 106 0.28 -2.36 4.02
CA ASN A 106 -0.52 -3.06 3.00
C ASN A 106 -1.89 -3.59 3.46
N TRP A 107 -2.34 -3.25 4.68
CA TRP A 107 -3.75 -3.47 5.03
C TRP A 107 -4.67 -2.59 4.19
N LEU A 108 -5.75 -3.20 3.71
CA LEU A 108 -6.91 -2.48 3.21
C LEU A 108 -7.88 -2.27 4.35
N ILE A 109 -8.22 -1.02 4.63
CA ILE A 109 -9.07 -0.64 5.75
C ILE A 109 -10.25 0.21 5.27
N LYS A 110 -11.39 0.07 5.94
CA LYS A 110 -12.54 0.96 5.77
C LYS A 110 -13.24 1.21 7.10
N SER A 111 -14.04 2.27 7.14
CA SER A 111 -14.99 2.48 8.23
C SER A 111 -16.23 1.62 8.00
N TYR A 112 -16.84 1.16 9.07
CA TYR A 112 -18.13 0.48 9.00
C TYR A 112 -19.23 1.39 8.46
N LYS A 113 -19.12 2.71 8.71
CA LYS A 113 -20.09 3.74 8.28
C LYS A 113 -19.78 4.38 6.92
N ASN A 114 -18.64 4.06 6.31
CA ASN A 114 -18.21 4.71 5.07
C ASN A 114 -17.64 3.67 4.08
N PRO A 115 -18.17 3.58 2.85
CA PRO A 115 -17.74 2.58 1.88
C PRO A 115 -16.33 2.82 1.31
N LYS A 116 -15.74 4.01 1.49
CA LYS A 116 -14.38 4.32 1.00
C LYS A 116 -13.36 3.35 1.57
N ILE A 117 -12.59 2.73 0.68
CA ILE A 117 -11.52 1.80 1.03
C ILE A 117 -10.19 2.54 0.94
N TYR A 118 -9.35 2.34 1.95
CA TYR A 118 -8.03 2.93 2.04
C TYR A 118 -6.96 1.84 2.11
N ALA A 119 -5.86 2.04 1.39
CA ALA A 119 -4.65 1.25 1.58
C ALA A 119 -3.74 1.96 2.61
N VAL A 120 -3.18 1.20 3.56
CA VAL A 120 -2.18 1.70 4.50
C VAL A 120 -0.79 1.51 3.90
N ILE A 121 -0.21 2.60 3.38
CA ILE A 121 1.07 2.59 2.67
C ILE A 121 1.94 3.74 3.19
N GLY A 122 3.19 3.45 3.56
CA GLY A 122 4.13 4.46 4.07
C GLY A 122 3.60 5.20 5.31
N GLY A 123 2.88 4.51 6.19
CA GLY A 123 2.28 5.09 7.39
C GLY A 123 1.06 6.00 7.14
N LYS A 124 0.58 6.13 5.89
CA LYS A 124 -0.58 6.95 5.52
C LYS A 124 -1.74 6.08 5.05
N ARG A 125 -2.98 6.55 5.26
CA ARG A 125 -4.17 5.96 4.61
C ARG A 125 -4.37 6.65 3.26
N ARG A 126 -4.27 5.90 2.17
CA ARG A 126 -4.48 6.41 0.81
C ARG A 126 -5.80 5.88 0.27
N HIS A 127 -6.71 6.80 -0.10
CA HIS A 127 -7.99 6.41 -0.66
C HIS A 127 -7.79 5.70 -2.00
N ILE A 128 -8.33 4.49 -2.14
CA ILE A 128 -8.35 3.79 -3.42
C ILE A 128 -9.49 4.40 -4.24
N VAL A 129 -9.13 5.12 -5.29
CA VAL A 129 -10.04 6.05 -5.96
C VAL A 129 -11.24 5.39 -6.63
N ASN A 130 -11.14 4.11 -7.00
CA ASN A 130 -12.27 3.36 -7.56
C ASN A 130 -12.09 1.83 -7.42
N PRO A 131 -13.15 1.04 -7.65
CA PRO A 131 -13.10 -0.43 -7.56
C PRO A 131 -12.17 -1.11 -8.58
N ALA A 132 -11.93 -0.49 -9.74
CA ALA A 132 -11.02 -1.05 -10.74
C ALA A 132 -9.57 -1.04 -10.23
N VAL A 133 -9.14 0.06 -9.59
CA VAL A 133 -7.82 0.14 -8.95
C VAL A 133 -7.70 -0.90 -7.83
N LEU A 134 -8.76 -1.08 -7.02
CA LEU A 134 -8.79 -2.11 -5.99
C LEU A 134 -8.56 -3.52 -6.59
N ARG A 135 -9.33 -3.89 -7.62
CA ARG A 135 -9.26 -5.21 -8.25
C ARG A 135 -7.95 -5.45 -8.99
N THR A 136 -7.38 -4.43 -9.62
CA THR A 136 -6.12 -4.53 -10.36
C THR A 136 -4.91 -4.57 -9.44
N CYS A 137 -4.87 -3.70 -8.43
CA CYS A 137 -3.66 -3.49 -7.63
C CYS A 137 -3.60 -4.27 -6.31
N PHE A 138 -4.75 -4.76 -5.83
CA PHE A 138 -4.85 -5.46 -4.55
C PHE A 138 -5.62 -6.78 -4.69
N LYS A 139 -5.47 -7.47 -5.83
CA LYS A 139 -6.09 -8.78 -6.07
C LYS A 139 -5.74 -9.74 -4.92
N GLY A 140 -6.76 -10.33 -4.30
CA GLY A 140 -6.60 -11.26 -3.17
C GLY A 140 -6.45 -10.61 -1.78
N HIS A 141 -6.35 -9.28 -1.68
CA HIS A 141 -6.27 -8.61 -0.39
C HIS A 141 -7.64 -8.52 0.29
N LYS A 142 -7.68 -8.83 1.59
CA LYS A 142 -8.89 -8.70 2.41
C LYS A 142 -9.05 -7.27 2.93
N VAL A 143 -10.24 -6.71 2.76
CA VAL A 143 -10.62 -5.41 3.34
C VAL A 143 -11.08 -5.60 4.79
N LYS A 144 -10.47 -4.86 5.72
CA LYS A 144 -10.80 -4.86 7.13
C LYS A 144 -11.72 -3.68 7.45
N SER A 145 -12.88 -3.97 8.03
CA SER A 145 -13.87 -2.96 8.40
C SER A 145 -13.77 -2.64 9.89
N PHE A 146 -13.68 -1.37 10.24
CA PHE A 146 -13.58 -0.90 11.63
C PHE A 146 -14.76 -0.01 12.01
N VAL A 147 -15.33 -0.26 13.19
CA VAL A 147 -16.35 0.57 13.81
C VAL A 147 -15.69 1.74 14.55
N ASN A 148 -14.64 1.48 15.33
CA ASN A 148 -13.91 2.53 16.03
C ASN A 148 -13.06 3.37 15.06
N GLN A 149 -13.53 4.59 14.76
CA GLN A 149 -12.84 5.50 13.86
C GLN A 149 -11.44 5.91 14.34
N ARG A 150 -11.15 5.86 15.64
CA ARG A 150 -9.80 6.16 16.17
C ARG A 150 -8.74 5.22 15.60
N ILE A 151 -9.12 3.98 15.28
CA ILE A 151 -8.23 3.02 14.62
C ILE A 151 -7.81 3.53 13.23
N LEU A 152 -8.74 4.13 12.49
CA LEU A 152 -8.49 4.69 11.15
C LEU A 152 -7.74 6.03 11.22
N GLN A 153 -8.08 6.88 12.20
CA GLN A 153 -7.50 8.22 12.39
C GLN A 153 -6.02 8.19 12.79
N ARG A 154 -5.52 7.05 13.27
CA ARG A 154 -4.09 6.85 13.55
C ARG A 154 -3.22 6.99 12.30
N PHE A 155 -3.79 6.82 11.12
CA PHE A 155 -3.09 7.00 9.85
C PHE A 155 -3.46 8.36 9.26
N PRO A 156 -2.52 9.30 9.13
CA PRO A 156 -2.79 10.55 8.43
C PRO A 156 -3.20 10.28 6.98
N SER A 157 -4.02 11.17 6.43
CA SER A 157 -4.46 11.06 5.05
C SER A 157 -3.27 11.23 4.11
N GLY A 158 -3.12 10.32 3.15
CA GLY A 158 -2.16 10.44 2.06
C GLY A 158 -2.85 10.84 0.75
N LEU A 159 -2.02 11.12 -0.27
CA LEU A 159 -2.52 11.28 -1.64
C LEU A 159 -3.34 10.05 -2.06
N PRO A 160 -4.37 10.23 -2.89
CA PRO A 160 -5.16 9.12 -3.41
C PRO A 160 -4.29 8.07 -4.11
N PHE A 161 -4.63 6.80 -3.93
CA PHE A 161 -3.97 5.68 -4.61
C PHE A 161 -4.70 5.41 -5.92
N THR A 162 -4.06 5.72 -7.05
CA THR A 162 -4.67 5.67 -8.38
C THR A 162 -4.21 4.49 -9.23
N ASN A 163 -3.03 3.93 -8.94
CA ASN A 163 -2.43 2.84 -9.71
C ASN A 163 -1.31 2.16 -8.91
N CYS A 164 -0.83 1.02 -9.43
CA CYS A 164 0.27 0.22 -8.91
C CYS A 164 1.36 -0.02 -9.97
N PHE A 165 1.46 0.88 -10.94
CA PHE A 165 2.44 0.76 -12.01
C PHE A 165 3.85 1.01 -11.47
N ARG A 166 4.82 0.27 -12.01
CA ARG A 166 6.24 0.49 -11.76
C ARG A 166 6.77 1.55 -12.72
N GLU A 167 7.83 2.24 -12.32
CA GLU A 167 8.53 3.17 -13.21
C GLU A 167 8.95 2.45 -14.50
N GLY A 168 8.72 3.09 -15.65
CA GLY A 168 8.97 2.53 -16.98
C GLY A 168 7.92 1.54 -17.48
N ALA A 169 6.86 1.25 -16.70
CA ALA A 169 5.80 0.35 -17.16
C ALA A 169 5.09 0.90 -18.40
N LEU A 170 4.90 0.05 -19.42
CA LEU A 170 4.14 0.37 -20.61
C LEU A 170 2.72 -0.15 -20.47
N LEU A 171 1.75 0.74 -20.63
CA LEU A 171 0.34 0.44 -20.41
C LEU A 171 -0.57 1.03 -21.49
N LYS A 172 -1.68 0.34 -21.76
CA LYS A 172 -2.78 0.85 -22.59
C LYS A 172 -4.14 0.53 -21.95
N GLY A 173 -5.15 1.30 -22.33
CA GLY A 173 -6.55 0.94 -22.13
C GLY A 173 -7.06 0.07 -23.28
N SER A 174 -8.37 0.09 -23.54
CA SER A 174 -8.97 -0.56 -24.71
C SER A 174 -8.59 0.13 -26.03
N GLY A 175 -8.38 1.45 -26.00
CA GLY A 175 -8.02 2.25 -27.18
C GLY A 175 -6.57 2.07 -27.64
N PRO A 176 -6.19 2.64 -28.80
CA PRO A 176 -4.86 2.44 -29.41
C PRO A 176 -3.72 3.14 -28.66
N LYS A 177 -4.02 4.16 -27.86
CA LYS A 177 -3.02 4.97 -27.13
C LYS A 177 -2.20 4.12 -26.16
N VAL A 178 -0.87 4.19 -26.29
CA VAL A 178 0.09 3.56 -25.37
C VAL A 178 0.76 4.63 -24.53
N TYR A 179 0.94 4.33 -23.25
CA TYR A 179 1.56 5.21 -22.28
C TYR A 179 2.76 4.53 -21.63
N VAL A 180 3.78 5.30 -21.29
CA VAL A 180 4.79 4.91 -20.31
C VAL A 180 4.46 5.56 -18.98
N PHE A 181 4.62 4.83 -17.88
CA PHE A 181 4.51 5.38 -16.53
C PHE A 181 5.88 5.90 -16.08
N MET A 182 5.99 7.22 -15.90
CA MET A 182 7.22 7.87 -15.43
C MET A 182 6.93 9.00 -14.45
N HIS A 183 7.72 9.08 -13.38
CA HIS A 183 7.61 10.08 -12.32
C HIS A 183 6.19 10.19 -11.74
N GLY A 184 5.55 9.03 -11.52
CA GLY A 184 4.20 8.96 -10.96
C GLY A 184 3.07 9.33 -11.95
N LYS A 185 3.37 9.51 -13.23
CA LYS A 185 2.40 9.92 -14.27
C LYS A 185 2.44 9.00 -15.48
N LYS A 186 1.27 8.74 -16.10
CA LYS A 186 1.20 8.17 -17.45
C LYS A 186 1.49 9.25 -18.49
N ARG A 187 2.40 8.98 -19.41
CA ARG A 187 2.78 9.87 -20.51
C ARG A 187 2.48 9.19 -21.83
N HIS A 188 1.64 9.82 -22.65
CA HIS A 188 1.25 9.26 -23.94
C HIS A 188 2.46 9.22 -24.87
N ILE A 189 2.75 8.07 -25.45
CA ILE A 189 3.77 7.93 -26.48
C ILE A 189 3.10 8.32 -27.81
N THR A 190 3.52 9.44 -28.39
CA THR A 190 2.71 10.09 -29.43
C THR A 190 2.61 9.33 -30.75
N ASN A 191 3.57 8.47 -31.06
CA ASN A 191 3.55 7.63 -32.25
C ASN A 191 4.48 6.39 -32.12
N PRO A 192 4.36 5.39 -33.01
CA PRO A 192 5.20 4.19 -33.02
C PRO A 192 6.70 4.44 -33.19
N ALA A 193 7.10 5.53 -33.86
CA ALA A 193 8.52 5.84 -34.03
C ALA A 193 9.15 6.35 -32.75
N VAL A 194 8.43 7.16 -31.95
CA VAL A 194 8.85 7.50 -30.58
C VAL A 194 8.97 6.24 -29.75
N PHE A 195 7.97 5.35 -29.82
CA PHE A 195 7.98 4.08 -29.09
C PHE A 195 9.26 3.28 -29.38
N LYS A 196 9.58 3.09 -30.66
CA LYS A 196 10.79 2.38 -31.12
C LYS A 196 12.08 3.13 -30.76
N ALA A 197 12.11 4.46 -30.92
CA ALA A 197 13.27 5.30 -30.57
C ALA A 197 13.64 5.22 -29.09
N CYS A 198 12.62 5.12 -28.22
CA CYS A 198 12.79 4.94 -26.79
C CYS A 198 13.24 3.52 -26.39
N GLY A 199 13.37 2.60 -27.34
CA GLY A 199 13.77 1.20 -27.09
C GLY A 199 12.66 0.34 -26.48
N TYR A 200 11.43 0.83 -26.45
CA TYR A 200 10.29 0.09 -25.94
C TYR A 200 9.91 -1.07 -26.87
N GLN A 201 9.43 -2.17 -26.27
CA GLN A 201 9.00 -3.35 -27.01
C GLN A 201 7.49 -3.54 -26.87
N TRP A 202 6.81 -3.85 -27.98
CA TRP A 202 5.35 -4.04 -27.96
C TRP A 202 4.92 -5.18 -27.03
N SER A 203 5.77 -6.21 -26.88
CA SER A 203 5.57 -7.32 -25.94
C SER A 203 5.56 -6.89 -24.46
N GLN A 204 6.09 -5.71 -24.13
CA GLN A 204 6.08 -5.16 -22.78
C GLN A 204 4.81 -4.35 -22.48
N VAL A 205 4.01 -4.01 -23.49
CA VAL A 205 2.77 -3.24 -23.31
C VAL A 205 1.72 -4.11 -22.66
N ARG A 206 1.24 -3.69 -21.48
CA ARG A 206 0.17 -4.38 -20.76
C ARG A 206 -1.15 -3.63 -20.88
N THR A 207 -2.23 -4.37 -21.13
CA THR A 207 -3.58 -3.81 -21.15
C THR A 207 -4.15 -3.76 -19.75
N TYR A 208 -4.73 -2.62 -19.37
CA TYR A 208 -5.41 -2.42 -18.09
C TYR A 208 -6.83 -1.89 -18.31
N PRO A 209 -7.74 -2.05 -17.33
CA PRO A 209 -9.06 -1.45 -17.42
C PRO A 209 -8.98 0.06 -17.61
N ASN A 210 -9.85 0.62 -18.47
CA ASN A 210 -9.91 2.06 -18.72
C ASN A 210 -10.08 2.87 -17.43
N ALA A 211 -10.83 2.35 -16.45
CA ALA A 211 -11.02 2.99 -15.16
C ALA A 211 -9.74 3.07 -14.29
N VAL A 212 -8.71 2.25 -14.53
CA VAL A 212 -7.40 2.37 -13.88
C VAL A 212 -6.51 3.34 -14.65
N VAL A 213 -6.47 3.20 -15.98
CA VAL A 213 -5.68 4.09 -16.84
C VAL A 213 -6.18 5.52 -16.71
N GLY A 214 -7.50 5.75 -16.73
CA GLY A 214 -8.12 7.08 -16.68
C GLY A 214 -7.87 7.86 -15.39
N VAL A 215 -7.79 7.19 -14.24
CA VAL A 215 -7.49 7.84 -12.95
C VAL A 215 -5.99 7.99 -12.67
N THR A 216 -5.13 7.39 -13.50
CA THR A 216 -3.69 7.55 -13.37
C THR A 216 -3.29 8.98 -13.79
N PRO A 217 -2.55 9.73 -12.95
CA PRO A 217 -2.14 11.11 -13.27
C PRO A 217 -1.51 11.22 -14.65
N THR A 218 -1.92 12.20 -15.45
CA THR A 218 -1.40 12.39 -16.81
C THR A 218 -0.24 13.39 -16.80
N GLY A 219 0.86 13.03 -17.44
CA GLY A 219 2.00 13.90 -17.67
C GLY A 219 2.04 14.39 -19.13
N THR A 220 2.96 15.31 -19.41
CA THR A 220 3.24 15.76 -20.78
C THR A 220 3.52 14.55 -21.68
N PRO A 221 2.91 14.49 -22.89
CA PRO A 221 3.19 13.45 -23.86
C PRO A 221 4.69 13.29 -24.12
N LEU A 222 5.09 12.04 -24.35
CA LEU A 222 6.44 11.70 -24.76
C LEU A 222 6.50 11.83 -26.27
N ASN A 223 7.06 12.95 -26.73
CA ASN A 223 7.22 13.27 -28.15
C ASN A 223 8.55 12.78 -28.71
N SER A 224 9.48 12.39 -27.83
CA SER A 224 10.80 11.89 -28.19
C SER A 224 11.50 11.24 -26.99
N CYS A 225 12.46 10.37 -27.29
CA CYS A 225 13.54 10.03 -26.38
C CYS A 225 14.85 10.52 -27.00
N LYS A 226 15.94 10.54 -26.21
CA LYS A 226 17.28 10.86 -26.75
C LYS A 226 17.60 9.88 -27.87
N LEU A 227 17.58 10.37 -29.11
CA LEU A 227 17.94 9.57 -30.28
C LEU A 227 19.42 9.23 -30.18
N LYS A 228 19.77 7.97 -30.39
CA LYS A 228 21.16 7.52 -30.39
C LYS A 228 21.85 8.03 -31.66
N ASP A 229 23.14 8.28 -31.56
CA ASP A 229 23.96 8.57 -32.74
C ASP A 229 23.91 7.40 -33.73
N GLY A 230 23.89 7.72 -35.01
CA GLY A 230 23.66 6.77 -36.10
C GLY A 230 22.19 6.48 -36.41
N THR A 231 21.23 7.01 -35.63
CA THR A 231 19.79 6.81 -35.91
C THR A 231 19.39 7.54 -37.19
N LEU A 232 18.82 6.80 -38.13
CA LEU A 232 18.17 7.38 -39.31
C LEU A 232 16.74 7.81 -38.98
N ILE A 233 16.40 9.05 -39.33
CA ILE A 233 15.05 9.59 -39.21
C ILE A 233 14.60 10.18 -40.55
N LEU A 234 13.30 10.12 -40.81
CA LEU A 234 12.71 10.80 -41.96
C LEU A 234 11.41 11.50 -41.61
N ASN A 235 11.10 12.52 -42.38
CA ASN A 235 9.86 13.26 -42.28
C ASN A 235 8.73 12.52 -43.01
N GLU A 236 7.57 12.41 -42.36
CA GLU A 236 6.37 11.79 -42.93
C GLU A 236 5.83 12.53 -44.16
N SER A 237 6.05 13.85 -44.26
CA SER A 237 5.45 14.72 -45.29
C SER A 237 6.43 15.30 -46.30
N ARG A 238 7.75 15.13 -46.11
CA ARG A 238 8.80 15.59 -47.05
C ARG A 238 9.93 14.56 -47.09
N PHE A 239 10.51 14.28 -48.25
CA PHE A 239 11.57 13.27 -48.43
C PHE A 239 12.95 13.61 -47.82
N GLY A 240 13.01 14.45 -46.79
CA GLY A 240 14.26 14.76 -46.07
C GLY A 240 14.65 13.61 -45.15
N ILE A 241 15.83 13.02 -45.38
CA ILE A 241 16.38 11.92 -44.59
C ILE A 241 17.55 12.46 -43.80
N TYR A 242 17.57 12.17 -42.50
CA TYR A 242 18.58 12.68 -41.59
C TYR A 242 19.19 11.55 -40.78
N ILE A 243 20.48 11.67 -40.47
CA ILE A 243 21.12 10.85 -39.43
C ILE A 243 21.35 11.71 -38.19
N ILE A 244 21.22 11.12 -37.01
CA ILE A 244 21.60 11.77 -35.75
C ILE A 244 23.09 11.57 -35.51
N ARG A 245 23.83 12.65 -35.31
CA ARG A 245 25.24 12.65 -34.87
C ARG A 245 25.45 13.75 -33.85
N ASN A 246 26.03 13.44 -32.70
CA ASN A 246 26.29 14.38 -31.60
C ASN A 246 25.04 15.20 -31.22
N GLY A 247 23.86 14.57 -31.23
CA GLY A 247 22.58 15.23 -30.91
C GLY A 247 22.02 16.19 -31.98
N LYS A 248 22.66 16.31 -33.15
CA LYS A 248 22.19 17.10 -34.29
C LYS A 248 21.64 16.19 -35.39
N LYS A 249 20.65 16.69 -36.16
CA LYS A 249 20.20 16.05 -37.41
C LYS A 249 21.08 16.51 -38.57
N HIS A 250 21.68 15.58 -39.29
CA HIS A 250 22.47 15.85 -40.49
C HIS A 250 21.71 15.36 -41.72
N HIS A 251 21.45 16.24 -42.68
CA HIS A 251 20.71 15.87 -43.89
C HIS A 251 21.58 14.97 -44.78
N VAL A 252 21.05 13.80 -45.14
CA VAL A 252 21.76 12.84 -45.98
C VAL A 252 21.42 13.09 -47.44
N ILE A 253 22.39 13.61 -48.19
CA ILE A 253 22.30 13.77 -49.63
C ILE A 253 22.33 12.37 -50.28
N ASN A 254 21.43 12.11 -51.23
CA ASN A 254 21.34 10.83 -51.93
C ASN A 254 21.26 9.61 -50.99
N ALA A 255 20.47 9.74 -49.92
CA ALA A 255 20.36 8.77 -48.83
C ALA A 255 20.14 7.30 -49.25
N LYS A 256 19.38 7.07 -50.34
CA LYS A 256 19.15 5.72 -50.89
C LYS A 256 20.46 5.03 -51.28
N LYS A 257 21.41 5.79 -51.85
CA LYS A 257 22.77 5.33 -52.19
C LYS A 257 23.69 5.39 -50.96
N ALA A 258 23.61 6.48 -50.18
CA ALA A 258 24.54 6.80 -49.10
C ALA A 258 24.44 5.87 -47.87
N CYS A 259 23.31 5.20 -47.65
CA CYS A 259 23.03 4.44 -46.42
C CYS A 259 22.85 2.94 -46.62
N ARG A 260 23.32 2.39 -47.76
CA ARG A 260 23.49 0.95 -48.09
C ARG A 260 22.54 0.01 -47.33
N GLY A 261 21.25 0.01 -47.66
CA GLY A 261 20.29 -0.97 -47.12
C GLY A 261 19.69 -0.67 -45.74
N LYS A 262 20.15 0.35 -45.00
CA LYS A 262 19.54 0.75 -43.71
C LYS A 262 18.22 1.51 -43.85
N TRP A 263 17.70 1.66 -45.07
CA TRP A 263 16.46 2.38 -45.38
C TRP A 263 15.26 1.89 -44.57
N GLY A 264 15.08 0.58 -44.44
CA GLY A 264 13.98 -0.02 -43.66
C GLY A 264 14.06 0.20 -42.14
N GLN A 265 15.19 0.73 -41.65
CA GLN A 265 15.39 0.98 -40.22
C GLN A 265 15.06 2.42 -39.82
N ALA A 266 14.88 3.31 -40.80
CA ALA A 266 14.66 4.73 -40.55
C ALA A 266 13.34 4.97 -39.79
N LEU A 267 13.41 5.80 -38.75
CA LEU A 267 12.27 6.14 -37.91
C LEU A 267 11.53 7.34 -38.50
N LYS A 268 10.21 7.20 -38.67
CA LYS A 268 9.36 8.25 -39.24
C LYS A 268 8.86 9.17 -38.15
N PHE A 269 9.10 10.47 -38.25
CA PHE A 269 8.60 11.42 -37.27
C PHE A 269 7.82 12.57 -37.92
N PRO A 270 6.89 13.21 -37.17
CA PRO A 270 6.23 14.43 -37.61
C PRO A 270 7.23 15.55 -37.92
N VAL A 271 6.87 16.41 -38.88
CA VAL A 271 7.68 17.56 -39.32
C VAL A 271 8.18 18.41 -38.13
N GLU A 272 7.29 18.71 -37.18
CA GLU A 272 7.59 19.58 -36.04
C GLU A 272 8.62 18.97 -35.08
N PHE A 273 8.61 17.65 -34.89
CA PHE A 273 9.66 16.99 -34.11
C PHE A 273 11.00 17.06 -34.83
N ILE A 274 11.02 16.82 -36.13
CA ILE A 274 12.27 16.89 -36.89
C ILE A 274 12.82 18.31 -36.85
N LYS A 275 11.97 19.33 -36.99
CA LYS A 275 12.35 20.75 -36.89
C LYS A 275 13.01 21.08 -35.53
N SER A 276 12.52 20.54 -34.43
CA SER A 276 13.05 20.83 -33.08
C SER A 276 14.44 20.25 -32.80
N ILE A 277 14.90 19.26 -33.58
CA ILE A 277 16.26 18.73 -33.46
C ILE A 277 17.26 19.73 -34.10
N PRO A 278 18.33 20.14 -33.39
CA PRO A 278 19.35 21.03 -33.92
C PRO A 278 19.91 20.56 -35.26
N ARG A 279 20.07 21.46 -36.23
CA ARG A 279 20.56 21.14 -37.57
C ARG A 279 22.09 21.05 -37.56
N GLY A 280 22.62 19.98 -38.14
CA GLY A 280 24.02 19.80 -38.49
C GLY A 280 24.28 20.05 -39.98
N SER A 281 25.50 19.79 -40.42
CA SER A 281 25.90 19.85 -41.82
C SER A 281 25.16 18.81 -42.69
N TYR A 282 25.21 19.03 -44.00
CA TYR A 282 24.85 18.01 -44.97
C TYR A 282 25.94 16.94 -45.02
N ILE A 283 25.56 15.69 -45.24
CA ILE A 283 26.49 14.57 -45.40
C ILE A 283 26.14 13.75 -46.63
N SER A 284 27.16 13.24 -47.32
CA SER A 284 27.02 12.40 -48.52
C SER A 284 27.06 10.90 -48.20
N HIS A 285 27.47 10.51 -46.98
CA HIS A 285 27.64 9.13 -46.53
C HIS A 285 27.11 8.95 -45.10
N CYS A 286 26.54 7.77 -44.82
CA CYS A 286 25.98 7.45 -43.50
C CYS A 286 27.04 7.01 -42.47
N TYR A 287 28.20 6.55 -42.94
CA TYR A 287 29.37 6.10 -42.16
C TYR A 287 30.48 7.13 -42.36
#